data_AF-A0A239H070-F1
#
_entry.id   AF-A0A239H070-F1
#
_cell.length_a   1.000
_cell.length_b   1.000
_cell.length_c   1.000
_cell.angle_alpha   90.00
_cell.angle_beta   90.00
_cell.angle_gamma   90.00
#
_symmetry.space_group_name_H-M   'P 1'
#
loop_
_entity.id
_entity.type
_entity.pdbx_description
1 polymer ?
#
loop_
_entity_poly.entity_id
_entity_poly.type
_entity_poly.pdbx_seq_one_letter_code
_entity_poly.pdbx_strand_id
1 'polypeptide(L)'
;MGRTRCIWLLLLLASSSLAQNVVPKDGYVPDAATAREIAEAVLKPVYGKALIESERPFTAILEGGVWVVSGTIPCAKSGCEGGVATVKIRKADGRIVGMIHGK
;
A
#
# COMPACT_ATOMS: atom_id res chain seq x y z
N MET A 1 61.10 -25.67 -25.45
CA MET A 1 61.10 -24.21 -25.18
C MET A 1 59.87 -23.61 -25.87
N GLY A 2 58.76 -23.39 -25.15
CA GLY A 2 58.22 -22.05 -24.87
C GLY A 2 57.61 -21.39 -26.12
N ARG A 3 56.31 -21.11 -26.21
CA ARG A 3 55.66 -20.09 -25.37
C ARG A 3 54.13 -20.12 -25.54
N THR A 4 53.47 -20.27 -24.39
CA THR A 4 52.34 -19.44 -23.93
C THR A 4 51.07 -19.36 -24.78
N ARG A 5 50.12 -20.26 -24.46
CA ARG A 5 48.71 -20.00 -24.10
C ARG A 5 47.98 -18.89 -24.88
N CYS A 6 47.24 -19.27 -25.92
CA CYS A 6 46.11 -18.48 -26.43
C CYS A 6 45.04 -18.37 -25.33
N ILE A 7 44.83 -17.14 -24.89
CA ILE A 7 43.88 -16.74 -23.87
C ILE A 7 42.48 -16.86 -24.49
N TRP A 8 41.66 -17.77 -23.97
CA TRP A 8 40.23 -17.81 -24.24
C TRP A 8 39.60 -16.56 -23.59
N LEU A 9 39.28 -15.54 -24.40
CA LEU A 9 38.42 -14.43 -23.96
C LEU A 9 37.00 -14.98 -23.75
N LEU A 10 36.71 -15.41 -22.52
CA LEU A 10 35.35 -15.60 -22.03
C LEU A 10 34.67 -14.22 -21.92
N LEU A 11 33.89 -13.86 -22.94
CA LEU A 11 32.91 -12.77 -22.88
C LEU A 11 31.82 -13.15 -21.86
N LEU A 12 32.05 -12.82 -20.60
CA LEU A 12 31.01 -12.76 -19.57
C LEU A 12 30.10 -11.58 -19.91
N LEU A 13 29.07 -11.83 -20.73
CA LEU A 13 27.91 -10.96 -20.84
C LEU A 13 27.21 -10.98 -19.48
N ALA A 14 27.56 -10.06 -18.61
CA ALA A 14 26.79 -9.77 -17.42
C ALA A 14 25.43 -9.23 -17.88
N SER A 15 24.44 -10.12 -17.98
CA SER A 15 23.04 -9.78 -18.20
C SER A 15 22.57 -8.96 -17.01
N SER A 16 22.83 -7.65 -17.05
CA SER A 16 22.24 -6.70 -16.12
C SER A 16 20.76 -6.66 -16.47
N SER A 17 19.93 -7.40 -15.74
CA SER A 17 18.50 -7.20 -15.79
C SER A 17 18.24 -5.78 -15.29
N LEU A 18 18.06 -4.84 -16.22
CA LEU A 18 17.50 -3.54 -15.89
C LEU A 18 16.13 -3.83 -15.27
N ALA A 19 16.01 -3.67 -13.96
CA ALA A 19 14.72 -3.67 -13.29
C ALA A 19 13.89 -2.55 -13.94
N GLN A 20 13.00 -2.92 -14.85
CA GLN A 20 12.10 -1.97 -15.49
C GLN A 20 11.08 -1.56 -14.42
N ASN A 21 10.89 -0.24 -14.27
CA ASN A 21 9.85 0.26 -13.39
C ASN A 21 8.49 -0.13 -13.99
N VAL A 22 7.73 -0.94 -13.25
CA VAL A 22 6.38 -1.35 -13.67
C VAL A 22 5.39 -0.35 -13.09
N VAL A 23 4.72 0.38 -13.97
CA VAL A 23 3.52 1.16 -13.64
C VAL A 23 2.32 0.30 -14.01
N PRO A 24 1.54 -0.20 -13.04
CA PRO A 24 0.36 -0.99 -13.35
C PRO A 24 -0.65 -0.15 -14.14
N LYS A 25 -1.29 -0.76 -15.14
CA LYS A 25 -2.36 -0.13 -15.94
C LYS A 25 -3.44 0.50 -15.06
N ASP A 26 -3.79 -0.18 -13.97
CA ASP A 26 -4.83 0.24 -13.05
C ASP A 26 -4.27 1.02 -11.84
N GLY A 27 -3.02 1.48 -11.90
CA GLY A 27 -2.34 2.18 -10.80
C GLY A 27 -1.85 1.22 -9.70
N TYR A 28 -1.03 1.75 -8.79
CA TYR A 28 -0.42 0.94 -7.71
C TYR A 28 -1.41 0.48 -6.64
N VAL A 29 -2.60 1.11 -6.56
CA VAL A 29 -3.68 0.68 -5.66
C VAL A 29 -4.91 0.33 -6.51
N PRO A 30 -4.87 -0.79 -7.25
CA PRO A 30 -5.82 -1.04 -8.33
C PRO A 30 -7.26 -1.27 -7.84
N ASP A 31 -7.41 -1.76 -6.61
CA ASP A 31 -8.68 -2.21 -6.05
C ASP A 31 -8.86 -1.84 -4.57
N ALA A 32 -10.08 -2.09 -4.09
CA ALA A 32 -10.49 -1.83 -2.71
C ALA A 32 -9.73 -2.71 -1.70
N ALA A 33 -9.32 -3.92 -2.09
CA ALA A 33 -8.59 -4.82 -1.18
C ALA A 33 -7.21 -4.25 -0.87
N THR A 34 -6.47 -3.86 -1.91
CA THR A 34 -5.17 -3.19 -1.81
C THR A 34 -5.29 -1.90 -0.99
N ALA A 35 -6.33 -1.10 -1.25
CA ALA A 35 -6.56 0.14 -0.50
C ALA A 35 -6.75 -0.11 1.02
N ARG A 36 -7.49 -1.16 1.40
CA ARG A 36 -7.69 -1.53 2.82
C ARG A 36 -6.40 -1.99 3.48
N GLU A 37 -5.58 -2.78 2.79
CA GLU A 37 -4.29 -3.23 3.33
C GLU A 37 -3.34 -2.06 3.59
N ILE A 38 -3.24 -1.13 2.63
CA ILE A 38 -2.45 0.10 2.79
C ILE A 38 -3.01 0.93 3.94
N ALA A 39 -4.33 1.09 4.02
CA ALA A 39 -4.98 1.85 5.07
C ALA A 39 -4.64 1.31 6.46
N GLU A 40 -4.80 0.00 6.69
CA GLU A 40 -4.43 -0.61 7.95
C GLU A 40 -2.94 -0.43 8.27
N ALA A 41 -2.06 -0.58 7.27
CA ALA A 41 -0.62 -0.45 7.45
C ALA A 41 -0.21 0.96 7.92
N VAL A 42 -0.85 2.01 7.39
CA VAL A 42 -0.51 3.40 7.75
C VAL A 42 -1.27 3.91 8.98
N LEU A 43 -2.48 3.41 9.24
CA LEU A 43 -3.28 3.83 10.39
C LEU A 43 -2.77 3.26 11.72
N LYS A 44 -2.35 1.99 11.75
CA LYS A 44 -1.85 1.31 12.96
C LYS A 44 -0.72 2.05 13.69
N PRO A 45 0.35 2.55 13.02
CA PRO A 45 1.40 3.28 13.71
C PRO A 45 0.98 4.66 14.22
N VAL A 46 -0.10 5.25 13.68
CA VAL A 46 -0.58 6.59 14.08
C VAL A 46 -1.56 6.50 15.25
N TYR A 47 -2.54 5.61 15.17
CA TYR A 47 -3.66 5.53 16.11
C TYR A 47 -3.60 4.32 17.05
N GLY A 48 -2.63 3.43 16.86
CA GLY A 48 -2.44 2.23 17.65
C GLY A 48 -3.15 1.01 17.04
N LYS A 49 -2.47 -0.14 17.10
CA LYS A 49 -2.94 -1.39 16.50
C LYS A 49 -4.31 -1.82 17.04
N ALA A 50 -4.49 -1.83 18.36
CA ALA A 50 -5.72 -2.33 18.98
C ALA A 50 -6.96 -1.53 18.54
N LEU A 51 -6.85 -0.20 18.48
CA LEU A 51 -7.93 0.68 18.03
C LEU A 51 -8.30 0.39 16.57
N ILE A 52 -7.32 0.40 15.66
CA ILE A 52 -7.55 0.15 14.22
C ILE A 52 -8.10 -1.25 13.97
N GLU A 53 -7.70 -2.26 14.74
CA GLU A 53 -8.25 -3.60 14.61
C GLU A 53 -9.70 -3.71 15.11
N SER A 54 -10.09 -2.90 16.10
CA SER A 54 -11.49 -2.84 16.59
C SER A 54 -12.46 -2.17 15.63
N GLU A 55 -11.96 -1.37 14.68
CA GLU A 55 -12.77 -0.67 13.68
C GLU A 55 -12.98 -1.49 12.40
N ARG A 56 -12.63 -2.77 12.39
CA ARG A 56 -12.94 -3.65 11.26
C ARG A 56 -14.44 -3.95 11.19
N PRO A 57 -14.99 -4.21 9.98
CA PRO A 57 -14.32 -4.17 8.68
C PRO A 57 -14.11 -2.74 8.16
N PHE A 58 -13.07 -2.56 7.34
CA PHE A 58 -12.87 -1.29 6.62
C PHE A 58 -13.65 -1.29 5.30
N THR A 59 -14.31 -0.17 5.00
CA THR A 59 -14.92 0.10 3.69
C THR A 59 -13.97 0.96 2.87
N ALA A 60 -13.85 0.68 1.57
CA ALA A 60 -13.03 1.46 0.64
C ALA A 60 -13.87 1.87 -0.57
N ILE A 61 -13.98 3.18 -0.82
CA ILE A 61 -14.75 3.76 -1.92
C ILE A 61 -13.79 4.58 -2.79
N LEU A 62 -13.88 4.44 -4.11
CA LEU A 62 -13.06 5.20 -5.05
C LEU A 62 -13.81 6.44 -5.54
N GLU A 63 -13.28 7.62 -5.26
CA GLU A 63 -13.85 8.90 -5.68
C GLU A 63 -12.75 9.79 -6.26
N GLY A 64 -12.91 10.24 -7.51
CA GLY A 64 -11.95 11.16 -8.14
C GLY A 64 -10.50 10.63 -8.19
N GLY A 65 -10.31 9.31 -8.31
CA GLY A 65 -8.97 8.69 -8.31
C GLY A 65 -8.33 8.57 -6.92
N VAL A 66 -9.07 8.82 -5.85
CA VAL A 66 -8.65 8.67 -4.46
C VAL A 66 -9.54 7.64 -3.77
N TRP A 67 -8.92 6.61 -3.21
CA TRP A 67 -9.57 5.70 -2.29
C TRP A 67 -9.80 6.40 -0.96
N VAL A 68 -11.06 6.44 -0.52
CA VAL A 68 -11.44 6.81 0.84
C VAL A 68 -11.70 5.52 1.59
N VAL A 69 -10.83 5.21 2.55
CA VAL A 69 -10.94 4.00 3.37
C VAL A 69 -11.29 4.39 4.79
N SER A 70 -12.40 3.86 5.30
CA SER A 70 -12.93 4.19 6.63
C SER A 70 -13.20 2.93 7.44
N GLY A 71 -12.95 2.99 8.75
CA GLY A 71 -13.36 1.96 9.68
C GLY A 71 -14.88 1.88 9.87
N THR A 72 -15.31 0.94 10.68
CA THR A 72 -16.70 0.75 11.12
C THR A 72 -16.77 1.00 12.62
N ILE A 73 -17.77 1.75 13.09
CA ILE A 73 -17.98 1.93 14.53
C ILE A 73 -18.52 0.61 15.11
N PRO A 74 -17.84 -0.01 16.11
CA PRO A 74 -18.35 -1.19 16.79
C PRO A 74 -19.44 -0.78 17.78
N CYS A 75 -20.67 -0.57 17.29
CA CYS A 75 -21.78 -0.19 18.15
C CYS A 75 -22.33 -1.42 18.89
N ALA A 76 -22.01 -1.54 20.18
CA ALA A 76 -22.70 -2.48 21.07
C ALA A 76 -23.80 -1.75 21.86
N LYS A 77 -25.06 -2.15 21.66
CA LYS A 77 -26.32 -1.95 22.43
C LYS A 77 -26.66 -0.60 23.14
N SER A 78 -25.73 0.31 23.42
CA SER A 78 -25.96 1.55 24.19
C SER A 78 -25.64 2.85 23.43
N GLY A 79 -25.45 2.77 22.11
CA GLY A 79 -25.20 3.94 21.26
C GLY A 79 -23.79 3.94 20.65
N CYS A 80 -23.65 4.68 19.54
CA CYS A 80 -22.38 4.88 18.83
C CYS A 80 -21.86 6.27 19.20
N GLU A 81 -21.15 6.42 20.32
CA GLU A 81 -20.41 7.66 20.60
C GLU A 81 -18.99 7.54 20.06
N GLY A 82 -18.52 8.54 19.30
CA GLY A 82 -17.22 8.54 18.63
C GLY A 82 -17.30 8.52 17.10
N GLY A 83 -16.13 8.56 16.46
CA GLY A 83 -15.97 8.30 15.03
C GLY A 83 -14.93 7.21 14.75
N VAL A 84 -14.58 7.07 13.48
CA VAL A 84 -13.64 6.04 12.98
C VAL A 84 -12.44 6.68 12.33
N ALA A 85 -11.40 5.88 12.17
CA ALA A 85 -10.25 6.24 11.35
C ALA A 85 -10.63 6.24 9.87
N THR A 86 -10.23 7.30 9.17
CA THR A 86 -10.36 7.44 7.72
C THR A 86 -9.02 7.84 7.12
N VAL A 87 -8.66 7.21 6.00
CA VAL A 87 -7.48 7.55 5.20
C VAL A 87 -7.86 7.73 3.73
N LYS A 88 -7.22 8.71 3.09
CA LYS A 88 -7.35 9.00 1.67
C LYS A 88 -6.07 8.59 0.95
N ILE A 89 -6.17 7.73 -0.07
CA ILE A 89 -5.04 7.11 -0.77
C ILE A 89 -5.22 7.32 -2.28
N ARG A 90 -4.25 7.92 -2.96
CA ARG A 90 -4.34 8.08 -4.42
C ARG A 90 -4.18 6.73 -5.12
N LYS A 91 -5.14 6.36 -5.98
CA LYS A 91 -5.12 5.11 -6.78
C LYS A 91 -3.87 4.96 -7.63
N ALA A 92 -3.44 6.09 -8.22
CA ALA A 92 -2.38 6.11 -9.22
C ALA A 92 -0.99 5.78 -8.65
N ASP A 93 -0.65 6.26 -7.45
CA ASP A 93 0.72 6.18 -6.89
C ASP A 93 0.78 5.73 -5.41
N GLY A 94 -0.35 5.39 -4.79
CA GLY A 94 -0.42 4.97 -3.39
C GLY A 94 -0.15 6.10 -2.39
N ARG A 95 -0.04 7.36 -2.83
CA ARG A 95 0.24 8.49 -1.93
C ARG A 95 -0.90 8.67 -0.93
N ILE A 96 -0.55 8.74 0.35
CA ILE A 96 -1.47 9.15 1.41
C ILE A 96 -1.75 10.64 1.26
N VAL A 97 -3.01 10.98 0.97
CA VAL A 97 -3.48 12.36 0.76
C VAL A 97 -3.91 12.99 2.09
N GLY A 98 -4.36 12.17 3.04
CA GLY A 98 -4.72 12.63 4.39
C GLY A 98 -5.26 11.50 5.26
N MET A 99 -5.21 11.71 6.58
CA MET A 99 -5.68 10.79 7.60
C MET A 99 -6.39 11.58 8.69
N ILE A 100 -7.54 11.09 9.16
CA ILE A 100 -8.30 11.66 10.27
C ILE A 100 -8.90 10.53 11.12
N HIS A 101 -9.23 10.83 12.36
CA HIS A 101 -10.05 9.96 13.22
C HIS A 101 -11.22 10.81 13.74
N GLY A 102 -12.45 10.41 13.42
CA GLY A 102 -13.65 11.14 13.82
C GLY A 102 -13.84 11.12 15.33
N LYS A 103 -14.17 12.26 15.93
CA LYS A 103 -14.57 12.37 17.34
C LYS A 103 -16.08 12.23 17.49
#